data_AF-A0AAD9TFS2-F1
#
_entry.id   AF-A0AAD9TFS2-F1
#
_cell.length_a   1.000
_cell.length_b   1.000
_cell.length_c   1.000
_cell.angle_alpha   90.00
_cell.angle_beta   90.00
_cell.angle_gamma   90.00
#
_symmetry.space_group_name_H-M   'P 1'
#
loop_
_entity.id
_entity.type
_entity.pdbx_description
1 polymer ?
#
loop_
_entity_poly.entity_id
_entity_poly.type
_entity_poly.pdbx_seq_one_letter_code
_entity_poly.pdbx_strand_id
1 'polypeptide(L)' 'MTQYFNQQNNPVPLGDSILSHIVINRDRESADRRLFYDYFTENPRYNDQMFRRRFRMCRSLFLHIVEKVEAHDNYFMQ' A
#
# COMPACT_ATOMS: atom_id res chain seq x y z
N MET A 1 -5.10 -30.00 -19.30
CA MET A 1 -5.94 -29.38 -18.25
C MET A 1 -5.03 -28.68 -17.26
N THR A 2 -4.73 -27.45 -17.65
CA THR A 2 -4.17 -26.28 -16.95
C THR A 2 -3.08 -26.47 -15.90
N GLN A 3 -1.83 -26.27 -16.37
CA GLN A 3 -0.73 -25.77 -15.55
C GLN A 3 -1.02 -24.31 -15.20
N TYR A 4 -1.07 -23.96 -13.92
CA TYR A 4 -0.86 -22.57 -13.48
C TYR A 4 0.50 -22.52 -12.79
N PHE A 5 1.44 -21.85 -13.47
CA PHE A 5 2.79 -21.60 -13.03
C PHE A 5 2.81 -20.76 -11.77
N ASN A 6 3.50 -21.27 -10.75
CA ASN A 6 3.87 -20.55 -9.54
C ASN A 6 5.03 -19.59 -9.90
N GLN A 7 4.73 -18.31 -10.02
CA GLN A 7 5.65 -17.22 -10.37
C GLN A 7 5.36 -16.11 -9.33
N GLN A 8 6.25 -15.61 -8.47
CA GLN A 8 7.71 -15.59 -8.47
C GLN A 8 8.20 -15.39 -7.02
N ASN A 9 8.98 -16.33 -6.48
CA ASN A 9 9.90 -16.08 -5.35
C ASN A 9 11.31 -16.36 -5.82
N ASN A 10 11.72 -15.74 -6.94
CA ASN A 10 13.09 -15.88 -7.43
C ASN A 10 13.91 -14.69 -6.93
N PRO A 11 15.00 -14.92 -6.18
CA PRO A 11 15.92 -13.84 -5.85
C PRO A 11 16.55 -13.32 -7.14
N VAL A 12 16.40 -12.02 -7.38
CA VAL A 12 17.03 -11.31 -8.49
C VAL A 12 18.54 -11.27 -8.22
N PRO A 13 19.42 -11.75 -9.12
CA PRO A 13 20.86 -11.64 -8.91
C PRO A 13 21.28 -10.21 -9.23
N LEU A 14 21.68 -9.45 -8.20
CA LEU A 14 22.21 -8.11 -8.36
C LEU A 14 23.69 -8.09 -7.99
N GLY A 15 24.50 -7.53 -8.90
CA GLY A 15 25.94 -7.36 -8.75
C GLY A 15 26.32 -6.73 -7.40
N ASP A 16 27.30 -7.37 -6.80
CA ASP A 16 28.01 -7.14 -5.55
C ASP A 16 27.84 -5.77 -4.88
N SER A 17 27.09 -5.75 -3.75
CA SER A 17 27.49 -5.08 -2.48
C SER A 17 26.49 -5.18 -1.31
N ILE A 18 25.40 -5.98 -1.37
CA ILE A 18 24.53 -6.23 -0.19
C ILE A 18 24.20 -7.72 -0.08
N LEU A 19 25.13 -8.52 0.45
CA LEU A 19 25.05 -9.98 0.46
C LEU A 19 23.95 -10.59 1.37
N SER A 20 23.15 -9.78 2.09
CA SER A 20 22.13 -10.31 3.02
C SER A 20 20.75 -9.65 2.93
N HIS A 21 20.50 -8.74 1.98
CA HIS A 21 19.19 -8.09 1.89
C HIS A 21 18.20 -8.93 1.06
N ILE A 22 17.36 -9.69 1.77
CA ILE A 22 16.24 -10.40 1.17
C ILE A 22 15.10 -9.40 0.93
N VAL A 23 14.82 -9.12 -0.34
CA VAL A 23 13.63 -8.35 -0.74
C VAL A 23 12.41 -9.26 -0.65
N ILE A 24 11.60 -9.10 0.40
CA ILE A 24 10.33 -9.79 0.53
C ILE A 24 9.24 -8.99 -0.17
N ASN A 25 8.56 -9.61 -1.14
CA ASN A 25 7.37 -9.05 -1.72
C ASN A 25 6.23 -9.07 -0.67
N ARG A 26 5.75 -7.87 -0.31
CA ARG A 26 4.68 -7.69 0.69
C ARG A 26 3.30 -7.47 0.07
N ASP A 27 3.14 -7.67 -1.24
CA ASP A 27 1.88 -7.45 -1.95
C ASP A 27 1.34 -6.02 -1.72
N ARG A 28 2.25 -5.03 -1.82
CA ARG A 28 1.97 -3.63 -1.45
C ARG A 28 0.83 -3.03 -2.28
N GLU A 29 0.81 -3.34 -3.57
CA GLU A 29 -0.20 -2.82 -4.50
C GLU A 29 -1.61 -3.32 -4.17
N SER A 30 -1.77 -4.62 -3.88
CA SER A 30 -3.08 -5.13 -3.49
C SER A 30 -3.46 -4.67 -2.07
N ALA A 31 -2.48 -4.47 -1.18
CA ALA A 31 -2.72 -3.90 0.15
C ALA A 31 -3.24 -2.46 0.06
N ASP A 32 -2.70 -1.65 -0.84
CA ASP A 32 -3.16 -0.29 -1.13
C ASP A 32 -4.60 -0.29 -1.65
N ARG A 33 -4.90 -1.12 -2.66
CA ARG A 33 -6.27 -1.29 -3.16
C ARG A 33 -7.25 -1.67 -2.04
N ARG A 34 -6.89 -2.63 -1.18
CA ARG A 34 -7.72 -3.02 -0.03
C ARG A 34 -7.95 -1.87 0.93
N LEU A 35 -6.92 -1.08 1.24
CA LEU A 35 -7.02 0.10 2.10
C LEU A 35 -8.03 1.10 1.53
N PHE A 36 -7.94 1.39 0.23
CA PHE A 36 -8.86 2.28 -0.46
C PHE A 36 -10.30 1.76 -0.42
N TYR A 37 -10.53 0.50 -0.83
CA TYR A 37 -11.86 -0.10 -0.84
C TYR A 37 -12.52 -0.16 0.54
N ASP A 38 -11.75 -0.48 1.57
CA ASP A 38 -12.27 -0.68 2.91
C ASP A 38 -12.66 0.64 3.61
N TYR A 39 -11.99 1.75 3.31
CA TYR A 39 -12.12 3.00 4.09
C TYR A 39 -12.43 4.26 3.28
N PHE A 40 -12.11 4.30 1.99
CA PHE A 40 -12.13 5.55 1.22
C PHE A 40 -13.12 5.59 0.06
N THR A 41 -13.77 4.47 -0.26
CA THR A 41 -14.86 4.42 -1.25
C THR A 41 -16.12 5.13 -0.77
N GLU A 42 -17.07 5.40 -1.68
CA GLU A 42 -18.37 6.01 -1.35
C GLU A 42 -19.16 5.22 -0.30
N ASN A 43 -19.11 3.89 -0.38
CA ASN A 43 -19.71 2.99 0.60
C ASN A 43 -18.61 2.13 1.27
N PRO A 44 -17.84 2.71 2.21
CA PRO A 44 -16.71 2.03 2.80
C PRO A 44 -17.17 0.85 3.65
N ARG A 45 -16.40 -0.23 3.64
CA ARG A 45 -16.68 -1.42 4.46
C ARG A 45 -16.62 -1.10 5.96
N TYR A 46 -15.74 -0.18 6.35
CA TYR A 46 -15.53 0.21 7.74
C TYR A 46 -15.76 1.70 7.95
N ASN A 47 -16.33 2.04 9.10
CA ASN A 47 -16.59 3.43 9.47
C ASN A 47 -15.34 4.14 10.03
N ASP A 48 -15.45 5.45 10.23
CA ASP A 48 -14.38 6.31 10.73
C ASP A 48 -13.88 5.91 12.13
N GLN A 49 -14.74 5.37 12.99
CA GLN A 49 -14.35 4.91 14.32
C GLN A 49 -13.38 3.72 14.22
N MET A 50 -13.64 2.80 13.29
CA MET A 50 -12.77 1.66 13.03
C MET A 50 -11.43 2.10 12.42
N PHE A 51 -11.45 3.07 11.49
CA PHE A 51 -10.23 3.66 10.95
C PHE A 51 -9.37 4.27 12.07
N ARG A 52 -9.97 5.08 12.93
CA ARG A 52 -9.28 5.68 14.09
C ARG A 52 -8.78 4.65 15.07
N ARG A 53 -9.48 3.54 15.30
CA ARG A 53 -8.98 2.47 16.18
C ARG A 53 -7.76 1.76 15.57
N ARG A 54 -7.73 1.54 14.25
CA ARG A 54 -6.65 0.82 13.57
C ARG A 54 -5.41 1.68 13.33
N PHE A 55 -5.59 2.88 12.80
CA PHE A 55 -4.50 3.78 12.41
C PHE A 55 -4.19 4.85 13.47
N ARG A 56 -5.01 4.93 14.52
CA ARG A 56 -4.87 5.91 15.61
C ARG A 56 -4.94 7.36 15.13
N MET A 57 -5.61 7.58 13.99
CA MET A 57 -5.80 8.88 13.33
C MET A 57 -7.22 9.00 12.79
N CYS A 58 -7.79 10.21 12.76
CA CYS A 58 -9.07 10.45 12.07
C CYS A 58 -8.89 10.40 10.55
N ARG A 59 -9.88 9.84 9.83
CA ARG A 59 -9.86 9.75 8.36
C ARG A 59 -9.71 11.12 7.69
N SER A 60 -10.40 12.14 8.20
CA SER A 60 -10.29 13.51 7.71
C SER A 60 -8.88 14.11 7.84
N LEU A 61 -8.19 13.83 8.93
CA LEU A 61 -6.81 14.29 9.12
C LEU A 61 -5.86 13.60 8.13
N PHE A 62 -6.07 12.31 7.87
CA PHE A 62 -5.31 11.58 6.85
C PHE A 62 -5.49 12.23 5.47
N LEU A 63 -6.73 12.50 5.05
CA LEU A 63 -7.00 13.17 3.77
C LEU A 63 -6.38 14.57 3.70
N HIS A 64 -6.41 15.33 4.80
CA HIS A 64 -5.76 16.64 4.83
C HIS A 64 -4.24 16.54 4.68
N ILE A 65 -3.59 15.53 5.28
CA ILE A 65 -2.16 15.30 5.08
C ILE A 65 -1.87 14.95 3.62
N VAL A 66 -2.67 14.07 3.01
CA VAL A 66 -2.55 13.71 1.58
C VAL A 66 -2.63 14.97 0.71
N GLU A 67 -3.68 15.78 0.90
CA GLU A 67 -3.86 17.05 0.17
C GLU A 67 -2.63 17.97 0.31
N LYS A 68 -2.09 18.11 1.52
CA LYS A 68 -0.91 18.97 1.77
C LYS A 68 0.37 18.41 1.16
N VAL A 69 0.55 17.09 1.13
CA VAL A 69 1.70 16.43 0.54
C VAL A 69 1.64 16.54 -0.98
N GLU A 70 0.49 16.23 -1.59
CA GLU A 70 0.27 16.34 -3.03
C GLU A 70 0.46 17.78 -3.52
N ALA A 71 -0.02 18.77 -2.77
CA ALA A 71 0.18 20.18 -3.11
C ALA A 71 1.64 20.66 -2.98
N HIS A 72 2.46 19.97 -2.18
CA HIS A 72 3.85 20.36 -1.93
C HIS A 72 4.83 19.71 -2.91
N ASP A 73 4.56 18.48 -3.34
CA ASP A 73 5.48 17.69 -4.15
C ASP A 73 4.74 16.90 -5.26
N ASN A 74 5.10 17.23 -6.50
CA ASN A 74 4.54 16.61 -7.71
C ASN A 74 4.82 15.11 -7.82
N TYR A 75 5.79 14.56 -7.07
CA TYR A 75 6.04 13.12 -7.03
C TYR A 75 4.80 12.33 -6.59
N PHE A 76 3.98 12.91 -5.72
CA PHE A 76 2.78 12.26 -5.19
C PHE A 76 1.54 12.49 -6.05
N MET A 77 1.63 13.29 -7.10
CA MET A 77 0.58 13.43 -8.11
C MET A 77 0.78 12.34 -9.17
N GLN A 78 0.01 11.25 -9.09
CA GLN A 78 0.04 10.12 -10.04
C GLN A 78 -1.19 10.09 -10.95
#